data_AF-A0A2E6VK62-F1
#
_entry.id   AF-A0A2E6VK62-F1
#
_cell.length_a   1.000
_cell.length_b   1.000
_cell.length_c   1.000
_cell.angle_alpha   90.00
_cell.angle_beta   90.00
_cell.angle_gamma   90.00
#
_symmetry.space_group_name_H-M   'P 1'
#
loop_
_entity.id
_entity.type
_entity.pdbx_description
1 polymer ?
#
loop_
_entity_poly.entity_id
_entity_poly.type
_entity_poly.pdbx_seq_one_letter_code
_entity_poly.pdbx_strand_id
1 'polypeptide(L)'
;MKQNPSQTSEEPKSDIEKNDFLDSLRSQIGSAGKTEVARDHVSEPVIRSWCDAMSESNPVYLNPNFANDSKHNGIIAPPAMLQVWTMSGLHLGSQPQRSTEDSPSAGVYQLLDEAGFSGVVATNATYKYDKAIKPGDLISGTQKILDVSEEKTTAIGTGHFVTTETIYSDASGEQVGSMEFRVLKFRPNTGKKGRQSEKPPRPKPSSNISTDWFWNACNNKELRIQSCVKCKNLQHPPAVRCLACGSVSLDSVVASGKGKIHSWAVAHYPQAPAFDYPLLVGLIELEEGVRIVSNITDISPEELEVDLPVEVHWLEVADEFTLHQFKPVSSSSDGSASKEKEVVTSTQPSGRETTKKRNHILDISKIQVGDKLPVCEIPITTLLIVSTAIATRDYQDVHHDPKAAQSKGMPDIFMNILTSAGIVSRWINDWVGPEIEWTSIELRLGAPNHPGDNMTLSGSVEEISDDNKYTFLNISFLGTNNRGTHVSGTAKISLAKNEKEFV
;
A
#
# COMPACT_ATOMS: atom_id res chain seq x y z
N MET A 1 -3.27 13.21 -42.65
CA MET A 1 -3.83 14.28 -41.79
C MET A 1 -4.86 13.65 -40.87
N LYS A 2 -4.49 13.33 -39.63
CA LYS A 2 -5.43 12.89 -38.58
C LYS A 2 -5.67 14.10 -37.68
N GLN A 3 -6.92 14.54 -37.58
CA GLN A 3 -7.33 15.65 -36.73
C GLN A 3 -7.21 15.23 -35.25
N ASN A 4 -6.55 16.06 -34.45
CA ASN A 4 -6.59 15.99 -32.99
C ASN A 4 -8.01 16.31 -32.50
N PRO A 5 -8.53 15.62 -31.47
CA PRO A 5 -9.74 16.07 -30.79
C PRO A 5 -9.43 17.40 -30.06
N SER A 6 -10.24 18.40 -30.33
CA SER A 6 -10.25 19.70 -29.66
C SER A 6 -10.37 19.52 -28.14
N GLN A 7 -9.36 19.98 -27.40
CA GLN A 7 -9.52 20.33 -26.00
C GLN A 7 -10.36 21.62 -25.97
N THR A 8 -11.64 21.50 -25.66
CA THR A 8 -12.46 22.64 -25.25
C THR A 8 -12.05 23.01 -23.83
N SER A 9 -11.27 24.07 -23.68
CA SER A 9 -11.07 24.75 -22.40
C SER A 9 -12.38 25.45 -22.05
N GLU A 10 -13.23 24.83 -21.21
CA GLU A 10 -14.38 25.51 -20.62
C GLU A 10 -13.87 26.69 -19.76
N GLU A 11 -14.49 27.86 -19.91
CA GLU A 11 -14.23 29.01 -19.06
C GLU A 11 -14.56 28.67 -17.59
N PRO A 12 -13.79 29.20 -16.62
CA PRO A 12 -14.06 28.93 -15.21
C PRO A 12 -15.44 29.46 -14.82
N LYS A 13 -16.32 28.56 -14.35
CA LYS A 13 -17.64 28.90 -13.79
C LYS A 13 -17.51 30.02 -12.76
N SER A 14 -18.41 31.00 -12.83
CA SER A 14 -18.52 32.10 -11.87
C SER A 14 -18.80 31.57 -10.46
N ASP A 15 -18.47 32.37 -9.43
CA ASP A 15 -18.73 31.98 -8.03
C ASP A 15 -20.23 31.76 -7.75
N ILE A 16 -21.11 32.44 -8.49
CA ILE A 16 -22.56 32.24 -8.42
C ILE A 16 -22.93 30.86 -8.96
N GLU A 17 -22.44 30.47 -10.13
CA GLU A 17 -22.70 29.14 -10.71
C GLU A 17 -22.13 28.00 -9.86
N LYS A 18 -21.01 28.22 -9.16
CA LYS A 18 -20.46 27.25 -8.21
C LYS A 18 -21.32 27.10 -6.96
N ASN A 19 -21.84 28.21 -6.43
CA ASN A 19 -22.74 28.18 -5.27
C ASN A 19 -24.09 27.55 -5.61
N ASP A 20 -24.69 27.90 -6.75
CA ASP A 20 -25.94 27.30 -7.22
C ASP A 20 -25.78 25.78 -7.44
N PHE A 21 -24.65 25.35 -8.00
CA PHE A 21 -24.33 23.93 -8.16
C PHE A 21 -24.17 23.22 -6.81
N LEU A 22 -23.46 23.83 -5.85
CA LEU A 22 -23.32 23.26 -4.51
C LEU A 22 -24.67 23.17 -3.79
N ASP A 23 -25.54 24.17 -3.92
CA ASP A 23 -26.89 24.16 -3.35
C ASP A 23 -27.73 23.05 -3.98
N SER A 24 -27.60 22.81 -5.30
CA SER A 24 -28.22 21.66 -5.96
C SER A 24 -27.76 20.34 -5.37
N LEU A 25 -26.45 20.14 -5.15
CA LEU A 25 -25.94 18.93 -4.50
C LEU A 25 -26.44 18.78 -3.06
N ARG A 26 -26.40 19.87 -2.27
CA ARG A 26 -26.83 19.88 -0.86
C ARG A 26 -28.33 19.70 -0.69
N SER A 27 -29.14 20.04 -1.70
CA SER A 27 -30.58 19.74 -1.71
C SER A 27 -30.89 18.24 -1.59
N GLN A 28 -29.92 17.38 -1.90
CA GLN A 28 -30.04 15.92 -1.77
C GLN A 28 -29.73 15.41 -0.35
N ILE A 29 -29.22 16.25 0.56
CA ILE A 29 -28.93 15.83 1.95
C ILE A 29 -30.22 15.37 2.64
N GLY A 30 -30.15 14.23 3.34
CA GLY A 30 -31.30 13.60 3.98
C GLY A 30 -32.15 12.72 3.05
N SER A 31 -31.93 12.75 1.73
CA SER A 31 -32.56 11.79 0.82
C SER A 31 -32.11 10.36 1.15
N ALA A 32 -33.06 9.43 1.09
CA ALA A 32 -32.87 8.01 1.38
C ALA A 32 -33.32 7.15 0.18
N GLY A 33 -32.60 6.07 -0.07
CA GLY A 33 -32.87 5.15 -1.18
C GLY A 33 -33.90 4.11 -0.80
N LYS A 34 -34.29 3.28 -1.77
CA LYS A 34 -35.00 2.04 -1.47
C LYS A 34 -34.13 1.11 -0.64
N THR A 35 -34.77 0.26 0.15
CA THR A 35 -34.08 -0.81 0.89
C THR A 35 -33.58 -1.86 -0.09
N GLU A 36 -32.26 -2.02 -0.15
CA GLU A 36 -31.59 -3.05 -0.94
C GLU A 36 -31.48 -4.33 -0.11
N VAL A 37 -32.21 -5.38 -0.49
CA VAL A 37 -32.10 -6.70 0.14
C VAL A 37 -30.95 -7.47 -0.48
N ALA A 38 -30.15 -8.14 0.36
CA ALA A 38 -29.07 -9.02 -0.09
C ALA A 38 -29.61 -10.06 -1.08
N ARG A 39 -28.84 -10.32 -2.14
CA ARG A 39 -29.26 -11.27 -3.21
C ARG A 39 -29.48 -12.69 -2.67
N ASP A 40 -28.68 -13.06 -1.66
CA ASP A 40 -28.59 -14.38 -1.06
C ASP A 40 -28.59 -14.19 0.47
N HIS A 41 -29.06 -15.22 1.18
CA HIS A 41 -28.82 -15.31 2.61
C HIS A 41 -27.31 -15.36 2.90
N VAL A 42 -26.93 -14.86 4.07
CA VAL A 42 -25.58 -15.04 4.61
C VAL A 42 -25.23 -16.52 4.58
N SER A 43 -24.10 -16.85 3.99
CA SER A 43 -23.75 -18.24 3.72
C SER A 43 -22.30 -18.52 4.03
N GLU A 44 -22.05 -19.69 4.61
CA GLU A 44 -20.69 -20.13 4.95
C GLU A 44 -19.73 -20.17 3.75
N PRO A 45 -20.12 -20.56 2.52
CA PRO A 45 -19.20 -20.52 1.38
C PRO A 45 -18.69 -19.10 1.07
N VAL A 46 -19.54 -18.09 1.21
CA VAL A 46 -19.15 -16.68 1.01
C VAL A 46 -18.23 -16.21 2.14
N ILE A 47 -18.53 -16.58 3.39
CA ILE A 47 -17.65 -16.32 4.55
C ILE A 47 -16.27 -16.96 4.32
N ARG A 48 -16.22 -18.24 3.96
CA ARG A 48 -14.96 -18.97 3.70
C ARG A 48 -14.15 -18.33 2.58
N SER A 49 -14.79 -17.99 1.47
CA SER A 49 -14.11 -17.33 0.33
C SER A 49 -13.52 -15.97 0.72
N TRP A 50 -14.23 -15.22 1.58
CA TRP A 50 -13.73 -13.96 2.13
C TRP A 50 -12.54 -14.18 3.07
N CYS A 51 -12.63 -15.17 3.97
CA CYS A 51 -11.54 -15.51 4.87
C CYS A 51 -10.29 -15.96 4.11
N ASP A 52 -10.43 -16.76 3.05
CA ASP A 52 -9.32 -17.21 2.20
C ASP A 52 -8.60 -16.00 1.56
N ALA A 53 -9.35 -15.09 0.93
CA ALA A 53 -8.79 -13.89 0.30
C ALA A 53 -8.09 -12.97 1.32
N MET A 54 -8.65 -12.84 2.53
CA MET A 54 -8.07 -12.03 3.60
C MET A 54 -6.99 -12.77 4.41
N SER A 55 -6.74 -14.06 4.14
CA SER A 55 -5.93 -14.94 5.01
C SER A 55 -6.35 -14.92 6.49
N GLU A 56 -7.64 -14.70 6.73
CA GLU A 56 -8.29 -14.73 8.04
C GLU A 56 -8.55 -16.18 8.44
N SER A 57 -8.22 -16.52 9.68
CA SER A 57 -8.33 -17.89 10.20
C SER A 57 -9.00 -17.99 11.56
N ASN A 58 -9.69 -16.94 12.01
CA ASN A 58 -10.42 -16.95 13.26
C ASN A 58 -11.40 -18.16 13.28
N PRO A 59 -11.27 -19.07 14.26
CA PRO A 59 -12.06 -20.30 14.33
C PRO A 59 -13.57 -20.04 14.52
N VAL A 60 -13.99 -18.89 15.04
CA VAL A 60 -15.42 -18.53 15.11
C VAL A 60 -16.04 -18.38 13.71
N TYR A 61 -15.25 -18.06 12.69
CA TYR A 61 -15.73 -17.89 11.31
C TYR A 61 -15.65 -19.18 10.49
N LEU A 62 -14.80 -20.13 10.88
CA LEU A 62 -14.41 -21.26 10.03
C LEU A 62 -14.61 -22.66 10.64
N ASN A 63 -14.62 -22.78 11.97
CA ASN A 63 -14.68 -24.07 12.65
C ASN A 63 -16.02 -24.22 13.39
N PRO A 64 -16.95 -25.06 12.87
CA PRO A 64 -18.27 -25.23 13.48
C PRO A 64 -18.23 -25.69 14.94
N ASN A 65 -17.28 -26.56 15.32
CA ASN A 65 -17.19 -27.03 16.70
C ASN A 65 -16.78 -25.89 17.64
N PHE A 66 -15.73 -25.15 17.28
CA PHE A 66 -15.31 -23.99 18.07
C PHE A 66 -16.42 -22.94 18.14
N ALA A 67 -17.07 -22.65 17.02
CA ALA A 67 -18.11 -21.63 16.96
C ALA A 67 -19.37 -22.02 17.75
N ASN A 68 -19.74 -23.31 17.78
CA ASN A 68 -20.83 -23.83 18.61
C ASN A 68 -20.52 -23.75 20.11
N ASP A 69 -19.26 -24.00 20.50
CA ASP A 69 -18.81 -23.90 21.88
C ASP A 69 -18.54 -22.45 22.33
N SER A 70 -18.39 -21.53 21.37
CA SER A 70 -18.24 -20.10 21.62
C SER A 70 -19.56 -19.47 22.09
N LYS A 71 -19.48 -18.26 22.64
CA LYS A 71 -20.67 -17.46 23.01
C LYS A 71 -21.65 -17.23 21.84
N HIS A 72 -21.17 -17.34 20.60
CA HIS A 72 -22.01 -17.12 19.43
C HIS A 72 -22.90 -18.32 19.11
N ASN A 73 -22.62 -19.52 19.64
CA ASN A 73 -23.39 -20.75 19.40
C ASN A 73 -23.64 -20.99 17.90
N GLY A 74 -22.56 -20.96 17.11
CA GLY A 74 -22.57 -21.12 15.67
C GLY A 74 -21.64 -20.13 14.96
N ILE A 75 -21.34 -20.42 13.70
CA ILE A 75 -20.51 -19.57 12.83
C ILE A 75 -21.14 -18.17 12.74
N ILE A 76 -20.29 -17.15 12.75
CA ILE A 76 -20.69 -15.77 12.43
C ILE A 76 -19.89 -15.28 11.22
N ALA A 77 -20.46 -14.33 10.49
CA ALA A 77 -19.73 -13.58 9.48
C ALA A 77 -18.71 -12.64 10.17
N PRO A 78 -17.47 -12.53 9.65
CA PRO A 78 -16.53 -11.49 10.07
C PRO A 78 -17.19 -10.11 10.06
N PRO A 79 -17.03 -9.26 11.10
CA PRO A 79 -17.67 -7.94 11.16
C PRO A 79 -17.34 -7.03 9.97
N ALA A 80 -16.10 -7.12 9.44
CA ALA A 80 -15.69 -6.41 8.24
C ALA A 80 -16.49 -6.78 6.97
N MET A 81 -17.30 -7.85 7.00
CA MET A 81 -18.21 -8.23 5.91
C MET A 81 -19.56 -7.52 5.95
N LEU A 82 -19.84 -6.62 6.92
CA LEU A 82 -21.16 -5.97 7.09
C LEU A 82 -21.78 -5.49 5.76
N GLN A 83 -21.02 -4.73 4.97
CA GLN A 83 -21.52 -4.21 3.69
C GLN A 83 -21.55 -5.24 2.56
N VAL A 84 -20.77 -6.33 2.63
CA VAL A 84 -20.57 -7.30 1.53
C VAL A 84 -21.90 -7.93 1.08
N TRP A 85 -22.82 -8.12 2.03
CA TRP A 85 -24.11 -8.78 1.79
C TRP A 85 -25.04 -7.98 0.88
N THR A 86 -24.98 -6.65 0.94
CA THR A 86 -25.80 -5.76 0.09
C THR A 86 -25.04 -5.22 -1.11
N MET A 87 -23.78 -5.61 -1.32
CA MET A 87 -23.03 -5.23 -2.52
C MET A 87 -23.65 -5.85 -3.78
N SER A 88 -23.69 -5.05 -4.84
CA SER A 88 -24.24 -5.42 -6.14
C SER A 88 -23.53 -6.64 -6.76
N GLY A 89 -24.21 -7.33 -7.66
CA GLY A 89 -23.60 -8.40 -8.46
C GLY A 89 -22.62 -7.89 -9.52
N LEU A 90 -21.73 -8.77 -9.98
CA LEU A 90 -20.87 -8.51 -11.13
C LEU A 90 -21.71 -8.58 -12.42
N HIS A 91 -21.62 -7.56 -13.27
CA HIS A 91 -22.27 -7.50 -14.58
C HIS A 91 -21.20 -7.31 -15.66
N LEU A 92 -21.12 -8.24 -16.62
CA LEU A 92 -20.14 -8.15 -17.69
C LEU A 92 -20.55 -7.09 -18.71
N GLY A 93 -19.63 -6.20 -19.08
CA GLY A 93 -19.84 -5.19 -20.12
C GLY A 93 -20.40 -3.84 -19.64
N SER A 94 -20.68 -3.69 -18.35
CA SER A 94 -21.03 -2.39 -17.74
C SER A 94 -20.35 -2.25 -16.38
N GLN A 95 -20.06 -1.01 -15.97
CA GLN A 95 -19.67 -0.78 -14.58
C GLN A 95 -20.83 -1.21 -13.66
N PRO A 96 -20.55 -1.70 -12.43
CA PRO A 96 -21.58 -1.91 -11.44
C PRO A 96 -22.14 -0.54 -11.06
N GLN A 97 -23.23 -0.13 -11.70
CA GLN A 97 -24.00 1.06 -11.31
C GLN A 97 -25.11 0.62 -10.37
N ARG A 98 -25.15 1.22 -9.18
CA ARG A 98 -26.35 1.17 -8.35
C ARG A 98 -27.41 2.04 -9.02
N SER A 99 -28.64 1.56 -9.08
CA SER A 99 -29.77 2.35 -9.57
C SER A 99 -29.87 3.65 -8.76
N THR A 100 -30.17 4.77 -9.41
CA THR A 100 -30.40 6.07 -8.74
C THR A 100 -31.59 6.03 -7.79
N GLU A 101 -32.52 5.10 -7.99
CA GLU A 101 -33.65 4.86 -7.09
C GLU A 101 -33.26 4.10 -5.82
N ASP A 102 -32.20 3.28 -5.88
CA ASP A 102 -31.78 2.39 -4.79
C ASP A 102 -30.63 2.99 -3.99
N SER A 103 -29.81 3.86 -4.61
CA SER A 103 -28.70 4.55 -3.97
C SER A 103 -28.79 6.07 -4.18
N PRO A 104 -29.13 6.86 -3.15
CA PRO A 104 -29.16 8.32 -3.23
C PRO A 104 -27.83 8.92 -3.67
N SER A 105 -26.73 8.23 -3.34
CA SER A 105 -25.38 8.61 -3.76
C SER A 105 -25.23 8.61 -5.28
N ALA A 106 -25.91 7.71 -6.00
CA ALA A 106 -25.84 7.65 -7.45
C ALA A 106 -26.41 8.91 -8.12
N GLY A 107 -27.46 9.52 -7.57
CA GLY A 107 -27.99 10.81 -8.07
C GLY A 107 -27.00 11.96 -7.89
N VAL A 108 -26.39 12.07 -6.70
CA VAL A 108 -25.35 13.08 -6.42
C VAL A 108 -24.12 12.84 -7.29
N TYR A 109 -23.71 11.58 -7.47
CA TYR A 109 -22.56 11.21 -8.32
C TYR A 109 -22.81 11.52 -9.78
N GLN A 110 -24.04 11.30 -10.29
CA GLN A 110 -24.40 11.66 -11.66
C GLN A 110 -24.27 13.16 -11.89
N LEU A 111 -24.81 14.00 -10.99
CA LEU A 111 -24.67 15.46 -11.09
C LEU A 111 -23.19 15.91 -11.09
N LEU A 112 -22.36 15.25 -10.28
CA LEU A 112 -20.92 15.49 -10.22
C LEU A 112 -20.21 15.03 -11.50
N ASP A 113 -20.57 13.87 -12.06
CA ASP A 113 -20.03 13.35 -13.31
C ASP A 113 -20.36 14.27 -14.49
N GLU A 114 -21.61 14.72 -14.60
CA GLU A 114 -22.08 15.67 -15.61
C GLU A 114 -21.37 17.04 -15.50
N ALA A 115 -20.94 17.42 -14.29
CA ALA A 115 -20.14 18.62 -14.03
C ALA A 115 -18.61 18.41 -14.13
N GLY A 116 -18.17 17.25 -14.64
CA GLY A 116 -16.77 16.92 -14.93
C GLY A 116 -15.96 16.33 -13.77
N PHE A 117 -16.57 16.08 -12.61
CA PHE A 117 -15.92 15.43 -11.46
C PHE A 117 -15.91 13.90 -11.61
N SER A 118 -15.28 13.41 -12.67
CA SER A 118 -15.29 12.00 -13.07
C SER A 118 -14.42 11.08 -12.22
N GLY A 119 -13.43 11.63 -11.52
CA GLY A 119 -12.59 10.88 -10.59
C GLY A 119 -13.36 10.50 -9.33
N VAL A 120 -13.09 9.33 -8.77
CA VAL A 120 -13.72 8.83 -7.54
C VAL A 120 -12.69 8.13 -6.67
N VAL A 121 -12.66 8.44 -5.38
CA VAL A 121 -11.86 7.69 -4.39
C VAL A 121 -12.56 7.67 -3.04
N ALA A 122 -12.53 6.52 -2.37
CA ALA A 122 -12.96 6.41 -0.98
C ALA A 122 -11.92 7.04 -0.04
N THR A 123 -12.36 7.81 0.95
CA THR A 123 -11.44 8.46 1.90
C THR A 123 -11.65 8.04 3.34
N ASN A 124 -12.90 7.73 3.73
CA ASN A 124 -13.22 7.31 5.09
C ASN A 124 -14.31 6.24 5.07
N ALA A 125 -14.24 5.33 6.04
CA ALA A 125 -15.36 4.49 6.41
C ALA A 125 -15.41 4.36 7.94
N THR A 126 -16.60 4.42 8.51
CA THR A 126 -16.86 4.15 9.91
C THR A 126 -17.94 3.09 9.99
N TYR A 127 -17.57 1.90 10.44
CA TYR A 127 -18.51 0.81 10.68
C TYR A 127 -18.86 0.78 12.16
N LYS A 128 -20.14 0.59 12.45
CA LYS A 128 -20.67 0.28 13.78
C LYS A 128 -21.37 -1.06 13.71
N TYR A 129 -21.13 -1.89 14.71
CA TYR A 129 -21.64 -3.26 14.77
C TYR A 129 -22.52 -3.40 16.00
N ASP A 130 -23.80 -3.72 15.77
CA ASP A 130 -24.77 -3.86 16.85
C ASP A 130 -25.03 -5.34 17.18
N LYS A 131 -24.97 -6.20 16.15
CA LYS A 131 -25.26 -7.64 16.27
C LYS A 131 -24.37 -8.44 15.31
N ALA A 132 -23.92 -9.61 15.78
CA ALA A 132 -23.21 -10.55 14.93
C ALA A 132 -24.16 -11.16 13.89
N ILE A 133 -23.74 -11.14 12.62
CA ILE A 133 -24.49 -11.71 11.49
C ILE A 133 -24.13 -13.20 11.36
N LYS A 134 -25.12 -14.06 11.11
CA LYS A 134 -24.97 -15.52 11.07
C LYS A 134 -25.40 -16.12 9.73
N PRO A 135 -24.87 -17.30 9.35
CA PRO A 135 -25.41 -18.07 8.23
C PRO A 135 -26.92 -18.27 8.36
N GLY A 136 -27.65 -18.00 7.27
CA GLY A 136 -29.11 -18.02 7.22
C GLY A 136 -29.77 -16.65 7.40
N ASP A 137 -29.06 -15.64 7.91
CA ASP A 137 -29.61 -14.28 7.98
C ASP A 137 -29.81 -13.71 6.58
N LEU A 138 -30.88 -12.92 6.39
CA LEU A 138 -31.09 -12.13 5.18
C LEU A 138 -30.93 -10.66 5.56
N ILE A 139 -29.86 -10.04 5.04
CA ILE A 139 -29.49 -8.66 5.38
C ILE A 139 -30.06 -7.72 4.34
N SER A 140 -30.48 -6.55 4.78
CA SER A 140 -30.88 -5.44 3.91
C SER A 140 -30.11 -4.17 4.27
N GLY A 141 -29.99 -3.23 3.34
CA GLY A 141 -29.30 -1.96 3.52
C GLY A 141 -30.15 -0.80 3.03
N THR A 142 -30.25 0.26 3.81
CA THR A 142 -30.89 1.53 3.38
C THR A 142 -29.88 2.65 3.48
N GLN A 143 -29.54 3.26 2.34
CA GLN A 143 -28.56 4.35 2.27
C GLN A 143 -29.25 5.72 2.31
N LYS A 144 -28.62 6.69 2.97
CA LYS A 144 -28.99 8.11 2.92
C LYS A 144 -27.79 9.03 2.71
N ILE A 145 -28.00 10.21 2.15
CA ILE A 145 -26.97 11.27 2.07
C ILE A 145 -26.89 11.99 3.41
N LEU A 146 -25.70 12.05 4.00
CA LEU A 146 -25.45 12.81 5.23
C LEU A 146 -24.90 14.22 4.96
N ASP A 147 -23.97 14.34 4.03
CA ASP A 147 -23.24 15.59 3.80
C ASP A 147 -22.68 15.66 2.37
N VAL A 148 -22.61 16.88 1.85
CA VAL A 148 -21.84 17.22 0.65
C VAL A 148 -21.01 18.46 0.96
N SER A 149 -19.69 18.32 0.89
CA SER A 149 -18.76 19.40 1.19
C SER A 149 -18.75 20.47 0.09
N GLU A 150 -18.26 21.65 0.43
CA GLU A 150 -17.75 22.60 -0.56
C GLU A 150 -16.64 21.99 -1.43
N GLU A 151 -16.35 22.63 -2.55
CA GLU A 151 -15.26 22.23 -3.45
C GLU A 151 -13.91 22.36 -2.71
N LYS A 152 -13.11 21.29 -2.72
CA LYS A 152 -11.81 21.21 -2.06
C LYS A 152 -10.75 20.71 -3.02
N THR A 153 -9.61 21.38 -3.07
CA THR A 153 -8.43 20.92 -3.81
C THR A 153 -7.56 19.99 -2.95
N THR A 154 -7.44 18.74 -3.39
CA THR A 154 -6.56 17.72 -2.81
C THR A 154 -5.35 17.46 -3.71
N ALA A 155 -4.50 16.49 -3.35
CA ALA A 155 -3.35 16.10 -4.19
C ALA A 155 -3.79 15.44 -5.52
N ILE A 156 -4.91 14.71 -5.52
CA ILE A 156 -5.39 13.98 -6.70
C ILE A 156 -6.36 14.78 -7.57
N GLY A 157 -6.95 15.85 -7.03
CA GLY A 157 -7.92 16.66 -7.75
C GLY A 157 -8.68 17.65 -6.88
N THR A 158 -9.32 18.59 -7.55
CA THR A 158 -10.34 19.47 -6.97
C THR A 158 -11.71 18.82 -7.08
N GLY A 159 -12.44 18.74 -5.97
CA GLY A 159 -13.65 17.92 -5.89
C GLY A 159 -14.52 18.16 -4.66
N HIS A 160 -15.63 17.43 -4.57
CA HIS A 160 -16.55 17.45 -3.44
C HIS A 160 -16.49 16.12 -2.69
N PHE A 161 -16.49 16.19 -1.35
CA PHE A 161 -16.69 15.01 -0.53
C PHE A 161 -18.19 14.76 -0.37
N VAL A 162 -18.62 13.54 -0.63
CA VAL A 162 -19.98 13.06 -0.40
C VAL A 162 -19.92 12.03 0.72
N THR A 163 -20.65 12.29 1.80
CA THR A 163 -20.78 11.38 2.93
C THR A 163 -22.16 10.75 2.93
N THR A 164 -22.20 9.42 3.08
CA THR A 164 -23.44 8.64 3.15
C THR A 164 -23.47 7.81 4.43
N GLU A 165 -24.66 7.49 4.90
CA GLU A 165 -24.86 6.45 5.92
C GLU A 165 -25.67 5.31 5.32
N THR A 166 -25.28 4.08 5.59
CA THR A 166 -26.09 2.90 5.32
C THR A 166 -26.44 2.22 6.63
N ILE A 167 -27.73 2.04 6.89
CA ILE A 167 -28.23 1.22 8.00
C ILE A 167 -28.48 -0.18 7.47
N TYR A 168 -27.94 -1.18 8.17
CA TYR A 168 -28.12 -2.60 7.83
C TYR A 168 -29.08 -3.26 8.82
N SER A 169 -30.05 -4.00 8.31
CA SER A 169 -31.06 -4.68 9.11
C SER A 169 -31.23 -6.14 8.71
N ASP A 170 -31.62 -6.98 9.66
CA ASP A 170 -32.02 -8.37 9.40
C ASP A 170 -33.45 -8.47 8.81
N ALA A 171 -33.90 -9.70 8.54
CA ALA A 171 -35.21 -9.97 7.94
C ALA A 171 -36.41 -9.49 8.79
N SER A 172 -36.21 -9.24 10.09
CA SER A 172 -37.23 -8.69 10.99
C SER A 172 -37.28 -7.16 10.98
N GLY A 173 -36.29 -6.51 10.36
CA GLY A 173 -36.11 -5.06 10.38
C GLY A 173 -35.27 -4.55 11.55
N GLU A 174 -34.78 -5.43 12.43
CA GLU A 174 -33.86 -5.06 13.51
C GLU A 174 -32.49 -4.66 12.91
N GLN A 175 -31.92 -3.56 13.38
CA GLN A 175 -30.61 -3.10 12.94
C GLN A 175 -29.50 -4.04 13.43
N VAL A 176 -28.60 -4.43 12.53
CA VAL A 176 -27.41 -5.25 12.83
C VAL A 176 -26.12 -4.44 12.82
N GLY A 177 -26.12 -3.28 12.17
CA GLY A 177 -25.00 -2.36 12.13
C GLY A 177 -25.24 -1.18 11.21
N SER A 178 -24.28 -0.27 11.15
CA SER A 178 -24.29 0.86 10.21
C SER A 178 -22.91 1.15 9.64
N MET A 179 -22.90 1.86 8.52
CA MET A 179 -21.67 2.35 7.89
C MET A 179 -21.85 3.81 7.46
N GLU A 180 -21.00 4.69 7.99
CA GLU A 180 -20.75 5.99 7.38
C GLU A 180 -19.62 5.85 6.35
N PHE A 181 -19.82 6.34 5.14
CA PHE A 181 -18.85 6.22 4.06
C PHE A 181 -18.66 7.55 3.36
N ARG A 182 -17.40 7.96 3.20
CA ARG A 182 -17.03 9.22 2.55
C ARG A 182 -16.20 8.98 1.31
N VAL A 183 -16.65 9.57 0.21
CA VAL A 183 -16.01 9.51 -1.11
C VAL A 183 -15.69 10.92 -1.57
N LEU A 184 -14.53 11.10 -2.20
CA LEU A 184 -14.19 12.29 -2.96
C LEU A 184 -14.49 12.04 -4.44
N LYS A 185 -15.42 12.81 -5.00
CA LYS A 185 -15.62 12.96 -6.44
C LYS A 185 -14.83 14.17 -6.92
N PHE A 186 -13.90 14.00 -7.86
CA PHE A 186 -12.93 15.04 -8.21
C PHE A 186 -12.68 15.13 -9.71
N ARG A 187 -12.22 16.30 -10.18
CA ARG A 187 -11.71 16.47 -11.53
C ARG A 187 -10.26 15.95 -11.59
N PRO A 188 -9.95 14.90 -12.35
CA PRO A 188 -8.57 14.42 -12.49
C PRO A 188 -7.63 15.52 -12.98
N ASN A 189 -6.34 15.46 -12.62
CA ASN A 189 -5.31 16.41 -13.04
C ASN A 189 -5.48 17.87 -12.59
N THR A 190 -6.44 18.16 -11.69
CA THR A 190 -6.64 19.50 -11.10
C THR A 190 -6.15 19.59 -9.66
N GLY A 191 -5.45 18.57 -9.17
CA GLY A 191 -4.93 18.53 -7.81
C GLY A 191 -3.80 19.54 -7.61
N LYS A 192 -3.52 19.88 -6.35
CA LYS A 192 -2.29 20.59 -6.02
C LYS A 192 -1.14 19.73 -6.53
N LYS A 193 -0.35 20.25 -7.48
CA LYS A 193 0.97 19.69 -7.78
C LYS A 193 1.75 19.76 -6.47
N GLY A 194 1.75 18.68 -5.72
CA GLY A 194 2.66 18.52 -4.61
C GLY A 194 4.05 18.81 -5.17
N ARG A 195 4.80 19.66 -4.49
CA ARG A 195 6.25 19.65 -4.63
C ARG A 195 6.62 18.18 -4.41
N GLN A 196 7.06 17.47 -5.45
CA GLN A 196 7.76 16.20 -5.23
C GLN A 196 8.79 16.55 -4.17
N SER A 197 8.75 15.91 -3.01
CA SER A 197 9.87 16.03 -2.08
C SER A 197 11.09 15.62 -2.89
N GLU A 198 11.96 16.56 -3.20
CA GLU A 198 13.16 16.27 -3.97
C GLU A 198 13.85 15.11 -3.28
N LYS A 199 14.10 14.05 -4.05
CA LYS A 199 14.80 12.88 -3.55
C LYS A 199 16.11 13.38 -2.93
N PRO A 200 16.40 13.09 -1.65
CA PRO A 200 17.60 13.62 -1.04
C PRO A 200 18.80 13.16 -1.88
N PRO A 201 19.80 14.03 -2.09
CA PRO A 201 20.91 13.72 -2.97
C PRO A 201 21.68 12.51 -2.45
N ARG A 202 22.32 11.78 -3.38
CA ARG A 202 23.21 10.65 -3.04
C ARG A 202 24.25 11.10 -2.00
N PRO A 203 24.44 10.36 -0.90
CA PRO A 203 25.37 10.76 0.14
C PRO A 203 26.80 10.75 -0.38
N LYS A 204 27.57 11.77 0.00
CA LYS A 204 28.99 11.87 -0.30
C LYS A 204 29.78 10.82 0.52
N PRO A 205 30.70 10.06 -0.10
CA PRO A 205 31.63 9.20 0.62
C PRO A 205 32.49 10.00 1.59
N SER A 206 32.80 9.43 2.76
CA SER A 206 33.78 10.02 3.67
C SER A 206 35.13 10.13 2.97
N SER A 207 35.71 11.33 2.97
CA SER A 207 37.04 11.58 2.41
C SER A 207 38.01 12.02 3.50
N ASN A 208 39.29 11.70 3.32
CA ASN A 208 40.40 12.13 4.17
C ASN A 208 41.67 12.22 3.31
N ILE A 209 42.77 12.68 3.91
CA ILE A 209 44.05 12.88 3.20
C ILE A 209 44.54 11.67 2.38
N SER A 210 44.18 10.44 2.76
CA SER A 210 44.59 9.21 2.07
C SER A 210 43.71 8.87 0.86
N THR A 211 42.53 9.48 0.72
CA THR A 211 41.54 9.21 -0.34
C THR A 211 41.08 10.46 -1.10
N ASP A 212 41.39 11.67 -0.62
CA ASP A 212 40.95 12.93 -1.25
C ASP A 212 41.42 13.03 -2.70
N TRP A 213 42.65 12.58 -2.98
CA TRP A 213 43.20 12.56 -4.34
C TRP A 213 42.37 11.69 -5.31
N PHE A 214 41.78 10.60 -4.83
CA PHE A 214 40.93 9.70 -5.63
C PHE A 214 39.59 10.37 -5.95
N TRP A 215 38.95 10.97 -4.95
CA TRP A 215 37.68 11.67 -5.15
C TRP A 215 37.82 12.96 -5.97
N ASN A 216 38.93 13.70 -5.81
CA ASN A 216 39.24 14.85 -6.65
C ASN A 216 39.44 14.44 -8.12
N ALA A 217 40.00 13.26 -8.38
CA ALA A 217 40.10 12.74 -9.73
C ALA A 217 38.72 12.38 -10.31
N CYS A 218 37.83 11.77 -9.51
CA CYS A 218 36.44 11.51 -9.92
C CYS A 218 35.70 12.80 -10.31
N ASN A 219 35.88 13.90 -9.57
CA ASN A 219 35.32 15.21 -9.93
C ASN A 219 35.81 15.74 -11.28
N ASN A 220 37.02 15.35 -11.69
CA ASN A 220 37.58 15.65 -13.02
C ASN A 220 37.26 14.57 -14.06
N LYS A 221 36.34 13.63 -13.75
CA LYS A 221 35.96 12.50 -14.61
C LYS A 221 37.15 11.61 -14.97
N GLU A 222 38.09 11.45 -14.04
CA GLU A 222 39.22 10.53 -14.12
C GLU A 222 39.11 9.44 -13.05
N LEU A 223 39.13 8.17 -13.48
CA LEU A 223 39.24 7.05 -12.54
C LEU A 223 40.73 6.77 -12.32
N ARG A 224 41.25 7.03 -11.13
CA ARG A 224 42.68 6.81 -10.82
C ARG A 224 42.92 5.60 -9.93
N ILE A 225 43.98 4.86 -10.25
CA ILE A 225 44.45 3.70 -9.47
C ILE A 225 45.76 4.06 -8.79
N GLN A 226 45.90 3.71 -7.52
CA GLN A 226 47.14 3.98 -6.78
C GLN A 226 48.26 3.09 -7.29
N SER A 227 49.43 3.66 -7.56
CA SER A 227 50.61 2.96 -8.09
C SER A 227 51.83 3.17 -7.21
N CYS A 228 52.58 2.11 -6.92
CA CYS A 228 53.83 2.25 -6.19
C CYS A 228 54.96 2.77 -7.09
N VAL A 229 55.61 3.86 -6.69
CA VAL A 229 56.75 4.42 -7.44
C VAL A 229 57.90 3.40 -7.55
N LYS A 230 58.11 2.61 -6.49
CA LYS A 230 59.23 1.66 -6.36
C LYS A 230 59.03 0.37 -7.14
N CYS A 231 57.92 -0.35 -6.95
CA CYS A 231 57.69 -1.66 -7.56
C CYS A 231 56.60 -1.68 -8.64
N LYS A 232 55.98 -0.53 -8.95
CA LYS A 232 54.91 -0.37 -9.94
C LYS A 232 53.63 -1.15 -9.68
N ASN A 233 53.48 -1.75 -8.48
CA ASN A 233 52.25 -2.42 -8.07
C ASN A 233 51.06 -1.43 -8.09
N LEU A 234 49.98 -1.83 -8.75
CA LEU A 234 48.70 -1.15 -8.73
C LEU A 234 47.83 -1.70 -7.59
N GLN A 235 47.08 -0.82 -6.90
CA GLN A 235 46.23 -1.24 -5.79
C GLN A 235 44.95 -0.44 -5.68
N HIS A 236 43.88 -1.14 -5.32
CA HIS A 236 42.59 -0.61 -4.91
C HIS A 236 42.00 -1.54 -3.84
N PRO A 237 41.35 -1.04 -2.77
CA PRO A 237 41.21 0.38 -2.42
C PRO A 237 42.56 1.06 -2.08
N PRO A 238 42.64 2.39 -2.14
CA PRO A 238 43.84 3.12 -1.71
C PRO A 238 44.30 2.74 -0.31
N ALA A 239 45.62 2.58 -0.14
CA ALA A 239 46.24 2.33 1.15
C ALA A 239 47.39 3.31 1.41
N VAL A 240 47.77 3.47 2.68
CA VAL A 240 48.86 4.38 3.09
C VAL A 240 50.27 3.83 2.78
N ARG A 241 50.36 2.55 2.38
CA ARG A 241 51.59 1.86 1.98
C ARG A 241 51.30 0.93 0.81
N CYS A 242 52.33 0.62 0.03
CA CYS A 242 52.23 -0.38 -1.03
C CYS A 242 51.95 -1.76 -0.43
N LEU A 243 50.89 -2.43 -0.90
CA LEU A 243 50.48 -3.76 -0.43
C LEU A 243 51.48 -4.86 -0.81
N ALA A 244 52.31 -4.65 -1.84
CA ALA A 244 53.31 -5.62 -2.29
C ALA A 244 54.68 -5.46 -1.60
N CYS A 245 55.17 -4.23 -1.39
CA CYS A 245 56.53 -3.98 -0.90
C CYS A 245 56.65 -3.07 0.33
N GLY A 246 55.54 -2.56 0.87
CA GLY A 246 55.51 -1.71 2.08
C GLY A 246 56.01 -0.27 1.92
N SER A 247 56.45 0.12 0.72
CA SER A 247 56.89 1.50 0.42
C SER A 247 55.78 2.52 0.67
N VAL A 248 56.16 3.70 1.16
CA VAL A 248 55.26 4.88 1.30
C VAL A 248 55.31 5.78 0.06
N SER A 249 56.22 5.55 -0.87
CA SER A 249 56.30 6.29 -2.13
C SER A 249 55.23 5.77 -3.10
N LEU A 250 54.08 6.43 -3.07
CA LEU A 250 52.88 6.10 -3.83
C LEU A 250 52.53 7.29 -4.75
N ASP A 251 52.09 6.97 -5.96
CA ASP A 251 51.56 7.89 -6.96
C ASP A 251 50.25 7.30 -7.50
N SER A 252 49.75 7.79 -8.64
CA SER A 252 48.54 7.31 -9.29
C SER A 252 48.72 7.20 -10.80
N VAL A 253 47.96 6.30 -11.42
CA VAL A 253 47.79 6.21 -12.88
C VAL A 253 46.31 6.41 -13.22
N VAL A 254 46.01 7.01 -14.36
CA VAL A 254 44.64 7.11 -14.88
C VAL A 254 44.29 5.78 -15.53
N ALA A 255 43.18 5.17 -15.09
CA ALA A 255 42.67 3.92 -15.63
C ALA A 255 41.94 4.16 -16.97
N SER A 256 41.82 3.11 -17.79
CA SER A 256 41.02 3.13 -19.01
C SER A 256 39.54 3.37 -18.74
N GLY A 257 39.09 3.06 -17.51
CA GLY A 257 37.69 3.11 -17.10
C GLY A 257 36.89 1.90 -17.60
N LYS A 258 37.53 0.92 -18.24
CA LYS A 258 36.88 -0.30 -18.71
C LYS A 258 37.20 -1.47 -17.80
N GLY A 259 36.27 -2.41 -17.73
CA GLY A 259 36.45 -3.63 -16.97
C GLY A 259 35.36 -4.63 -17.25
N LYS A 260 35.27 -5.62 -16.38
CA LYS A 260 34.26 -6.67 -16.42
C LYS A 260 33.74 -6.97 -15.03
N ILE A 261 32.50 -7.42 -14.93
CA ILE A 261 31.93 -7.82 -13.64
C ILE A 261 32.66 -9.08 -13.13
N HIS A 262 33.35 -8.98 -12.00
CA HIS A 262 33.97 -10.13 -11.34
C HIS A 262 32.94 -10.89 -10.48
N SER A 263 32.08 -10.16 -9.77
CA SER A 263 30.96 -10.70 -9.00
C SER A 263 29.94 -9.57 -8.73
N TRP A 264 28.70 -9.91 -8.40
CA TRP A 264 27.65 -8.92 -8.13
C TRP A 264 26.68 -9.36 -7.02
N ALA A 265 25.93 -8.39 -6.47
CA ALA A 265 24.86 -8.61 -5.52
C ALA A 265 23.72 -7.60 -5.75
N VAL A 266 22.48 -8.02 -5.50
CA VAL A 266 21.28 -7.19 -5.64
C VAL A 266 20.71 -6.88 -4.27
N ALA A 267 20.84 -5.63 -3.82
CA ALA A 267 20.32 -5.20 -2.52
C ALA A 267 18.89 -4.67 -2.66
N HIS A 268 17.93 -5.35 -2.02
CA HIS A 268 16.52 -4.95 -2.01
C HIS A 268 16.13 -4.13 -0.77
N TYR A 269 16.71 -4.44 0.40
CA TYR A 269 16.38 -3.83 1.69
C TYR A 269 17.60 -3.81 2.65
N PRO A 270 17.66 -2.87 3.62
CA PRO A 270 16.76 -1.73 3.80
C PRO A 270 16.96 -0.67 2.71
N GLN A 271 15.90 0.09 2.41
CA GLN A 271 15.94 1.15 1.42
C GLN A 271 16.30 2.49 2.05
N ALA A 272 17.25 3.20 1.45
CA ALA A 272 17.63 4.54 1.83
C ALA A 272 17.05 5.55 0.82
N PRO A 273 16.43 6.67 1.27
CA PRO A 273 15.74 7.61 0.38
C PRO A 273 16.58 8.17 -0.77
N ALA A 274 17.90 8.23 -0.63
CA ALA A 274 18.82 8.77 -1.64
C ALA A 274 19.18 7.77 -2.77
N PHE A 275 18.72 6.52 -2.70
CA PHE A 275 19.09 5.45 -3.62
C PHE A 275 17.91 4.96 -4.45
N ASP A 276 18.18 4.48 -5.66
CA ASP A 276 17.22 3.76 -6.52
C ASP A 276 17.38 2.27 -6.28
N TYR A 277 16.26 1.54 -6.24
CA TYR A 277 16.21 0.12 -5.91
C TYR A 277 15.55 -0.69 -7.04
N PRO A 278 15.94 -1.97 -7.24
CA PRO A 278 16.98 -2.68 -6.49
C PRO A 278 18.38 -2.12 -6.77
N LEU A 279 19.23 -2.05 -5.74
CA LEU A 279 20.57 -1.48 -5.87
C LEU A 279 21.52 -2.58 -6.36
N LEU A 280 21.97 -2.44 -7.61
CA LEU A 280 22.89 -3.38 -8.26
C LEU A 280 24.33 -3.03 -7.87
N VAL A 281 24.97 -3.88 -7.07
CA VAL A 281 26.34 -3.67 -6.59
C VAL A 281 27.27 -4.64 -7.29
N GLY A 282 28.24 -4.10 -8.04
CA GLY A 282 29.25 -4.87 -8.76
C GLY A 282 30.63 -4.77 -8.11
N LEU A 283 31.34 -5.89 -8.06
CA LEU A 283 32.79 -5.91 -7.92
C LEU A 283 33.38 -6.05 -9.33
N ILE A 284 34.08 -5.02 -9.78
CA ILE A 284 34.49 -4.85 -11.18
C ILE A 284 36.00 -5.04 -11.26
N GLU A 285 36.44 -5.95 -12.12
CA GLU A 285 37.85 -6.12 -12.45
C GLU A 285 38.19 -5.21 -13.63
N LEU A 286 39.01 -4.18 -13.37
CA LEU A 286 39.46 -3.24 -14.40
C LEU A 286 40.51 -3.89 -15.30
N GLU A 287 40.70 -3.36 -16.51
CA GLU A 287 41.72 -3.83 -17.46
C GLU A 287 43.14 -3.80 -16.87
N GLU A 288 43.41 -2.90 -15.93
CA GLU A 288 44.69 -2.83 -15.21
C GLU A 288 44.88 -3.92 -14.13
N GLY A 289 43.86 -4.75 -13.88
CA GLY A 289 43.92 -5.91 -13.00
C GLY A 289 43.57 -5.67 -11.52
N VAL A 290 43.18 -4.45 -11.14
CA VAL A 290 42.63 -4.16 -9.80
C VAL A 290 41.11 -4.31 -9.78
N ARG A 291 40.53 -4.50 -8.59
CA ARG A 291 39.08 -4.62 -8.42
C ARG A 291 38.49 -3.43 -7.66
N ILE A 292 37.34 -2.94 -8.10
CA ILE A 292 36.62 -1.81 -7.52
C ILE A 292 35.16 -2.17 -7.28
N VAL A 293 34.60 -1.77 -6.13
CA VAL A 293 33.17 -1.91 -5.84
C VAL A 293 32.44 -0.66 -6.30
N SER A 294 31.40 -0.82 -7.12
CA SER A 294 30.63 0.30 -7.67
C SER A 294 29.18 -0.13 -7.97
N ASN A 295 28.24 0.82 -8.15
CA ASN A 295 26.92 0.44 -8.62
C ASN A 295 26.97 0.21 -10.14
N ILE A 296 26.17 -0.75 -10.58
CA ILE A 296 25.96 -1.00 -11.99
C ILE A 296 24.64 -0.32 -12.39
N THR A 297 24.70 0.57 -13.36
CA THR A 297 23.56 1.36 -13.85
C THR A 297 23.22 0.97 -15.29
N ASP A 298 22.06 1.41 -15.76
CA ASP A 298 21.57 1.19 -17.14
C ASP A 298 21.46 -0.30 -17.55
N ILE A 299 21.10 -1.16 -16.59
CA ILE A 299 20.89 -2.60 -16.80
C ILE A 299 19.83 -3.12 -15.83
N SER A 300 19.07 -4.14 -16.23
CA SER A 300 18.15 -4.85 -15.32
C SER A 300 18.88 -5.91 -14.48
N PRO A 301 18.40 -6.26 -13.28
CA PRO A 301 19.02 -7.29 -12.43
C PRO A 301 19.22 -8.63 -13.15
N GLU A 302 18.31 -8.99 -14.05
CA GLU A 302 18.27 -10.26 -14.77
C GLU A 302 19.37 -10.36 -15.84
N GLU A 303 19.92 -9.23 -16.29
CA GLU A 303 20.98 -9.16 -17.30
C GLU A 303 22.39 -9.17 -16.69
N LEU A 304 22.51 -9.19 -15.35
CA LEU A 304 23.80 -9.22 -14.67
C LEU A 304 24.46 -10.59 -14.78
N GLU A 305 25.60 -10.63 -15.46
CA GLU A 305 26.42 -11.83 -15.58
C GLU A 305 27.88 -11.54 -15.19
N VAL A 306 28.56 -12.57 -14.67
CA VAL A 306 30.02 -12.53 -14.52
C VAL A 306 30.67 -12.36 -15.89
N ASP A 307 31.77 -11.63 -15.95
CA ASP A 307 32.51 -11.25 -17.16
C ASP A 307 31.78 -10.28 -18.11
N LEU A 308 30.57 -9.80 -17.76
CA LEU A 308 29.89 -8.76 -18.56
C LEU A 308 30.79 -7.51 -18.70
N PRO A 309 31.08 -7.05 -19.94
CA PRO A 309 31.89 -5.87 -20.17
C PRO A 309 31.19 -4.59 -19.70
N VAL A 310 31.88 -3.79 -18.91
CA VAL A 310 31.37 -2.53 -18.36
C VAL A 310 32.38 -1.39 -18.54
N GLU A 311 31.86 -0.18 -18.64
CA GLU A 311 32.65 1.06 -18.67
C GLU A 311 32.19 2.04 -17.60
N VAL A 312 33.13 2.87 -17.13
CA VAL A 312 32.87 3.88 -16.11
C VAL A 312 31.88 4.91 -16.63
N HIS A 313 30.93 5.25 -15.79
CA HIS A 313 29.96 6.31 -15.96
C HIS A 313 30.02 7.24 -14.74
N TRP A 314 29.79 8.53 -14.97
CA TRP A 314 29.96 9.56 -13.95
C TRP A 314 28.59 10.04 -13.47
N LEU A 315 28.32 9.79 -12.20
CA LEU A 315 27.10 10.29 -11.54
C LEU A 315 27.44 11.55 -10.75
N GLU A 316 27.00 12.69 -11.26
CA GLU A 316 27.08 13.97 -10.56
C GLU A 316 26.02 14.00 -9.44
N VAL A 317 26.43 14.36 -8.22
CA VAL A 317 25.59 14.46 -7.03
C VAL A 317 25.70 15.86 -6.43
N ALA A 318 25.02 16.14 -5.31
CA ALA A 318 25.05 17.47 -4.69
C ALA A 318 26.48 17.95 -4.37
N ASP A 319 26.64 19.28 -4.26
CA ASP A 319 27.91 19.96 -3.98
C ASP A 319 29.02 19.69 -5.01
N GLU A 320 28.64 19.56 -6.29
CA GLU A 320 29.56 19.33 -7.43
C GLU A 320 30.42 18.07 -7.27
N PHE A 321 29.97 17.11 -6.47
CA PHE A 321 30.69 15.87 -6.22
C PHE A 321 30.34 14.82 -7.30
N THR A 322 31.32 14.08 -7.80
CA THR A 322 31.12 13.06 -8.83
C THR A 322 31.47 11.67 -8.31
N LEU A 323 30.54 10.73 -8.47
CA LEU A 323 30.73 9.32 -8.15
C LEU A 323 31.06 8.54 -9.43
N HIS A 324 31.99 7.59 -9.30
CA HIS A 324 32.16 6.55 -10.32
C HIS A 324 31.02 5.53 -10.18
N GLN A 325 30.35 5.26 -11.29
CA GLN A 325 29.45 4.14 -11.50
C GLN A 325 29.94 3.36 -12.73
N PHE A 326 29.35 2.21 -13.01
CA PHE A 326 29.64 1.46 -14.22
C PHE A 326 28.37 1.07 -14.94
N LYS A 327 28.43 1.01 -16.26
CA LYS A 327 27.32 0.58 -17.12
C LYS A 327 27.82 -0.40 -18.18
N PRO A 328 26.96 -1.24 -18.76
CA PRO A 328 27.35 -2.12 -19.85
C PRO A 328 27.92 -1.34 -21.04
N VAL A 329 28.94 -1.90 -21.69
CA VAL A 329 29.44 -1.35 -22.96
C VAL A 329 28.38 -1.61 -24.04
N SER A 330 27.85 -0.55 -24.67
CA SER A 330 26.83 -0.70 -25.71
C SER A 330 27.38 -1.45 -26.93
N SER A 331 26.95 -2.69 -27.13
CA SER A 331 27.19 -3.41 -28.38
C SER A 331 26.24 -2.86 -29.44
N SER A 332 26.78 -2.24 -30.48
CA SER A 332 26.00 -1.90 -31.67
C SER A 332 25.71 -3.18 -32.45
N SER A 333 24.51 -3.75 -32.26
CA SER A 333 23.85 -4.58 -33.29
C SER A 333 22.40 -4.91 -32.92
N ASP A 334 21.54 -4.67 -33.91
CA ASP A 334 20.17 -5.16 -34.08
C ASP A 334 19.95 -6.65 -33.74
N GLY A 335 18.71 -6.99 -33.37
CA GLY A 335 18.16 -8.33 -33.61
C GLY A 335 17.56 -9.02 -32.38
N SER A 336 16.25 -9.18 -32.43
CA SER A 336 15.36 -9.89 -31.50
C SER A 336 15.82 -11.29 -31.04
N ALA A 337 15.45 -11.68 -29.82
CA ALA A 337 14.56 -12.83 -29.58
C ALA A 337 14.24 -12.98 -28.08
N SER A 338 12.96 -12.90 -27.74
CA SER A 338 12.41 -13.34 -26.47
C SER A 338 12.56 -14.86 -26.33
N LYS A 339 13.04 -15.31 -25.17
CA LYS A 339 12.88 -16.70 -24.70
C LYS A 339 12.32 -16.69 -23.29
N GLU A 340 11.19 -17.35 -23.15
CA GLU A 340 10.50 -17.63 -21.90
C GLU A 340 11.19 -18.73 -21.07
N LYS A 341 10.81 -18.75 -19.78
CA LYS A 341 10.94 -19.79 -18.73
C LYS A 341 12.22 -19.68 -17.89
N GLU A 342 12.22 -19.91 -16.57
CA GLU A 342 11.43 -20.81 -15.72
C GLU A 342 11.62 -20.36 -14.25
N VAL A 343 10.55 -20.25 -13.45
CA VAL A 343 10.66 -19.81 -12.04
C VAL A 343 10.96 -21.01 -11.15
N VAL A 344 12.19 -21.08 -10.64
CA VAL A 344 12.58 -22.01 -9.57
C VAL A 344 12.47 -21.29 -8.23
N THR A 345 11.60 -21.79 -7.36
CA THR A 345 11.40 -21.29 -6.00
C THR A 345 12.48 -21.85 -5.08
N SER A 346 13.24 -20.96 -4.41
CA SER A 346 14.11 -21.35 -3.29
C SER A 346 13.68 -20.66 -2.00
N THR A 347 13.50 -21.49 -0.99
CA THR A 347 13.11 -21.26 0.41
C THR A 347 13.95 -20.22 1.15
N GLN A 348 13.28 -19.33 1.89
CA GLN A 348 13.89 -18.42 2.87
C GLN A 348 13.98 -19.09 4.27
N PRO A 349 15.04 -18.83 5.06
CA PRO A 349 15.05 -19.13 6.49
C PRO A 349 14.48 -17.98 7.33
N SER A 350 13.68 -18.36 8.33
CA SER A 350 12.89 -17.54 9.24
C SER A 350 13.69 -16.83 10.34
N GLY A 351 13.34 -15.57 10.64
CA GLY A 351 13.85 -14.84 11.80
C GLY A 351 13.28 -13.44 12.01
N ARG A 352 11.95 -13.27 12.05
CA ARG A 352 11.25 -12.08 12.56
C ARG A 352 9.97 -12.54 13.25
N GLU A 353 9.63 -11.97 14.40
CA GLU A 353 8.37 -12.26 15.11
C GLU A 353 7.18 -11.79 14.27
N THR A 354 6.71 -12.67 13.39
CA THR A 354 5.39 -12.60 12.78
C THR A 354 4.35 -12.77 13.88
N THR A 355 3.31 -11.93 13.90
CA THR A 355 2.16 -12.04 14.81
C THR A 355 1.71 -13.50 14.90
N LYS A 356 1.95 -14.16 16.04
CA LYS A 356 1.49 -15.54 16.25
C LYS A 356 -0.02 -15.51 16.44
N LYS A 357 -0.74 -16.17 15.54
CA LYS A 357 -2.19 -16.36 15.63
C LYS A 357 -2.56 -16.98 16.98
N ARG A 358 -3.54 -16.40 17.67
CA ARG A 358 -4.02 -16.88 18.97
C ARG A 358 -5.32 -17.66 18.83
N ASN A 359 -5.39 -18.77 19.56
CA ASN A 359 -6.61 -19.59 19.67
C ASN A 359 -7.40 -19.30 20.97
N HIS A 360 -6.97 -18.31 21.77
CA HIS A 360 -7.61 -17.90 23.01
C HIS A 360 -7.55 -16.39 23.19
N ILE A 361 -8.51 -15.84 23.94
CA ILE A 361 -8.54 -14.42 24.31
C ILE A 361 -7.37 -14.09 25.25
N LEU A 362 -6.74 -12.93 25.03
CA LEU A 362 -5.76 -12.33 25.93
C LEU A 362 -6.36 -12.10 27.31
N ASP A 363 -5.58 -12.44 28.34
CA ASP A 363 -5.92 -12.10 29.72
C ASP A 363 -5.96 -10.58 29.88
N ILE A 364 -7.17 -10.04 29.96
CA ILE A 364 -7.44 -8.61 29.91
C ILE A 364 -6.83 -7.85 31.08
N SER A 365 -6.65 -8.53 32.22
CA SER A 365 -6.01 -7.95 33.41
C SER A 365 -4.54 -7.56 33.16
N LYS A 366 -3.95 -8.06 32.08
CA LYS A 366 -2.57 -7.79 31.67
C LYS A 366 -2.45 -6.73 30.58
N ILE A 367 -3.57 -6.24 30.05
CA ILE A 367 -3.58 -5.21 29.00
C ILE A 367 -3.58 -3.83 29.66
N GLN A 368 -2.71 -2.95 29.17
CA GLN A 368 -2.57 -1.57 29.65
C GLN A 368 -2.68 -0.57 28.51
N VAL A 369 -3.13 0.65 28.84
CA VAL A 369 -3.04 1.78 27.91
C VAL A 369 -1.57 2.00 27.53
N GLY A 370 -1.31 2.13 26.23
CA GLY A 370 0.01 2.25 25.64
C GLY A 370 0.58 0.93 25.11
N ASP A 371 -0.03 -0.22 25.42
CA ASP A 371 0.40 -1.52 24.90
C ASP A 371 0.41 -1.52 23.37
N LYS A 372 1.52 -1.97 22.80
CA LYS A 372 1.74 -2.02 21.36
C LYS A 372 1.30 -3.36 20.80
N LEU A 373 0.55 -3.31 19.71
CA LEU A 373 0.23 -4.50 18.93
C LEU A 373 1.48 -4.94 18.13
N PRO A 374 1.69 -6.24 17.89
CA PRO A 374 2.78 -6.71 17.06
C PRO A 374 2.68 -6.15 15.64
N VAL A 375 3.81 -5.71 15.09
CA VAL A 375 3.88 -5.20 13.72
C VAL A 375 3.51 -6.30 12.72
N CYS A 376 2.71 -5.97 11.71
CA CYS A 376 2.32 -6.91 10.66
C CYS A 376 2.70 -6.34 9.28
N GLU A 377 3.66 -6.99 8.61
CA GLU A 377 4.05 -6.69 7.24
C GLU A 377 3.15 -7.47 6.26
N ILE A 378 2.62 -6.77 5.26
CA ILE A 378 1.67 -7.30 4.28
C ILE A 378 2.16 -6.93 2.88
N PRO A 379 2.71 -7.91 2.15
CA PRO A 379 3.06 -7.72 0.75
C PRO A 379 1.79 -7.44 -0.07
N ILE A 380 1.77 -6.29 -0.74
CA ILE A 380 0.67 -5.93 -1.62
C ILE A 380 0.93 -6.55 -2.99
N THR A 381 0.21 -7.62 -3.29
CA THR A 381 0.32 -8.33 -4.57
C THR A 381 -0.92 -8.09 -5.42
N THR A 382 -0.80 -8.28 -6.73
CA THR A 382 -1.97 -8.32 -7.63
C THR A 382 -2.98 -9.36 -7.15
N LEU A 383 -2.52 -10.53 -6.70
CA LEU A 383 -3.38 -11.57 -6.13
C LEU A 383 -4.18 -11.06 -4.94
N LEU A 384 -3.53 -10.40 -3.98
CA LEU A 384 -4.22 -9.81 -2.83
C LEU A 384 -5.31 -8.85 -3.29
N ILE A 385 -4.97 -7.84 -4.09
CA ILE A 385 -5.90 -6.80 -4.53
C ILE A 385 -7.10 -7.39 -5.28
N VAL A 386 -6.84 -8.26 -6.26
CA VAL A 386 -7.91 -8.81 -7.12
C VAL A 386 -8.78 -9.80 -6.34
N SER A 387 -8.17 -10.70 -5.56
CA SER A 387 -8.92 -11.69 -4.79
C SER A 387 -9.80 -11.04 -3.72
N THR A 388 -9.29 -10.02 -3.02
CA THR A 388 -10.06 -9.33 -2.00
C THR A 388 -11.13 -8.44 -2.61
N ALA A 389 -10.89 -7.80 -3.76
CA ALA A 389 -11.94 -7.08 -4.50
C ALA A 389 -13.12 -8.00 -4.88
N ILE A 390 -12.83 -9.23 -5.34
CA ILE A 390 -13.86 -10.24 -5.63
C ILE A 390 -14.59 -10.66 -4.34
N ALA A 391 -13.84 -10.98 -3.29
CA ALA A 391 -14.38 -11.43 -2.02
C ALA A 391 -15.25 -10.38 -1.31
N THR A 392 -14.86 -9.11 -1.39
CA THR A 392 -15.62 -7.99 -0.85
C THR A 392 -16.72 -7.52 -1.79
N ARG A 393 -16.80 -8.12 -2.99
CA ARG A 393 -17.76 -7.82 -4.06
C ARG A 393 -17.69 -6.36 -4.53
N ASP A 394 -16.50 -5.77 -4.41
CA ASP A 394 -16.21 -4.45 -4.92
C ASP A 394 -15.65 -4.59 -6.34
N TYR A 395 -16.57 -4.68 -7.30
CA TYR A 395 -16.24 -4.92 -8.70
C TYR A 395 -15.92 -3.64 -9.48
N GLN A 396 -15.48 -2.56 -8.81
CA GLN A 396 -14.95 -1.40 -9.51
C GLN A 396 -13.70 -1.80 -10.31
N ASP A 397 -13.68 -1.41 -11.59
CA ASP A 397 -12.64 -1.79 -12.55
C ASP A 397 -11.21 -1.47 -12.10
N VAL A 398 -11.02 -0.37 -11.36
CA VAL A 398 -9.72 0.08 -10.84
C VAL A 398 -9.00 -0.91 -9.94
N HIS A 399 -9.68 -1.96 -9.46
CA HIS A 399 -9.07 -3.01 -8.62
C HIS A 399 -8.57 -4.20 -9.43
N HIS A 400 -8.89 -4.29 -10.73
CA HIS A 400 -8.56 -5.46 -11.55
C HIS A 400 -8.25 -5.15 -13.03
N ASP A 401 -8.41 -3.91 -13.48
CA ASP A 401 -8.03 -3.42 -14.80
C ASP A 401 -7.01 -2.26 -14.66
N PRO A 402 -5.71 -2.50 -14.94
CA PRO A 402 -4.69 -1.47 -14.91
C PRO A 402 -4.96 -0.28 -15.83
N LYS A 403 -5.57 -0.49 -17.01
CA LYS A 403 -5.88 0.60 -17.94
C LYS A 403 -6.99 1.49 -17.40
N ALA A 404 -7.99 0.89 -16.75
CA ALA A 404 -9.04 1.65 -16.07
C ALA A 404 -8.46 2.50 -14.94
N ALA A 405 -7.59 1.93 -14.11
CA ALA A 405 -6.90 2.66 -13.05
C ALA A 405 -6.04 3.82 -13.60
N GLN A 406 -5.28 3.57 -14.65
CA GLN A 406 -4.47 4.58 -15.35
C GLN A 406 -5.28 5.71 -15.96
N SER A 407 -6.44 5.39 -16.55
CA SER A 407 -7.36 6.40 -17.08
C SER A 407 -7.89 7.36 -16.00
N LYS A 408 -7.91 6.90 -14.74
CA LYS A 408 -8.31 7.66 -13.55
C LYS A 408 -7.12 8.28 -12.80
N GLY A 409 -5.91 8.25 -13.39
CA GLY A 409 -4.72 8.93 -12.87
C GLY A 409 -3.88 8.12 -11.88
N MET A 410 -4.12 6.81 -11.75
CA MET A 410 -3.34 5.91 -10.89
C MET A 410 -2.26 5.17 -11.69
N PRO A 411 -1.09 4.85 -11.12
CA PRO A 411 -0.04 4.16 -11.86
C PRO A 411 -0.42 2.71 -12.24
N ASP A 412 -1.19 2.04 -11.39
CA ASP A 412 -1.66 0.65 -11.56
C ASP A 412 -2.96 0.46 -10.76
N ILE A 413 -3.53 -0.76 -10.76
CA ILE A 413 -4.61 -1.14 -9.85
C ILE A 413 -4.24 -0.85 -8.40
N PHE A 414 -5.22 -0.58 -7.55
CA PHE A 414 -4.99 -0.29 -6.14
C PHE A 414 -5.98 -1.00 -5.24
N MET A 415 -5.54 -1.24 -4.00
CA MET A 415 -6.32 -1.93 -2.99
C MET A 415 -7.55 -1.13 -2.54
N ASN A 416 -8.70 -1.78 -2.45
CA ASN A 416 -9.93 -1.14 -1.97
C ASN A 416 -9.96 -0.98 -0.45
N ILE A 417 -10.83 -0.10 0.03
CA ILE A 417 -10.95 0.22 1.46
C ILE A 417 -11.52 -0.93 2.30
N LEU A 418 -12.37 -1.78 1.71
CA LEU A 418 -12.94 -2.96 2.36
C LEU A 418 -11.84 -3.97 2.72
N THR A 419 -10.82 -4.07 1.88
CA THR A 419 -9.63 -4.90 2.13
C THR A 419 -8.83 -4.35 3.31
N SER A 420 -8.63 -3.03 3.37
CA SER A 420 -7.97 -2.41 4.52
C SER A 420 -8.74 -2.67 5.82
N ALA A 421 -10.08 -2.57 5.80
CA ALA A 421 -10.94 -2.90 6.94
C ALA A 421 -10.80 -4.37 7.38
N GLY A 422 -10.86 -5.31 6.42
CA GLY A 422 -10.72 -6.74 6.68
C GLY A 422 -9.35 -7.12 7.26
N ILE A 423 -8.28 -6.58 6.70
CA ILE A 423 -6.91 -6.83 7.16
C ILE A 423 -6.68 -6.24 8.56
N VAL A 424 -7.15 -5.02 8.84
CA VAL A 424 -7.04 -4.42 10.18
C VAL A 424 -7.85 -5.23 11.20
N SER A 425 -9.06 -5.65 10.84
CA SER A 425 -9.90 -6.49 11.70
C SER A 425 -9.21 -7.83 12.01
N ARG A 426 -8.69 -8.52 11.00
CA ARG A 426 -7.89 -9.74 11.16
C ARG A 426 -6.70 -9.54 12.09
N TRP A 427 -5.92 -8.48 11.86
CA TRP A 427 -4.72 -8.19 12.64
C TRP A 427 -5.03 -7.94 14.13
N ILE A 428 -6.13 -7.24 14.43
CA ILE A 428 -6.60 -7.02 15.80
C ILE A 428 -7.12 -8.34 16.40
N ASN A 429 -7.89 -9.14 15.65
CA ASN A 429 -8.33 -10.48 16.08
C ASN A 429 -7.13 -11.37 16.42
N ASP A 430 -6.08 -11.39 15.58
CA ASP A 430 -4.86 -12.18 15.79
C ASP A 430 -4.16 -11.80 17.10
N TRP A 431 -4.19 -10.52 17.46
CA TRP A 431 -3.58 -10.02 18.70
C TRP A 431 -4.42 -10.36 19.93
N VAL A 432 -5.73 -10.07 19.91
CA VAL A 432 -6.59 -10.18 21.10
C VAL A 432 -7.16 -11.58 21.29
N GLY A 433 -7.62 -12.22 20.22
CA GLY A 433 -8.21 -13.55 20.26
C GLY A 433 -9.54 -13.65 19.49
N PRO A 434 -10.08 -14.88 19.39
CA PRO A 434 -11.10 -15.21 18.40
C PRO A 434 -12.54 -14.77 18.74
N GLU A 435 -12.86 -14.57 20.02
CA GLU A 435 -14.23 -14.31 20.50
C GLU A 435 -14.47 -12.85 20.96
N ILE A 436 -13.68 -11.91 20.46
CA ILE A 436 -13.90 -10.48 20.74
C ILE A 436 -15.18 -9.96 20.09
N GLU A 437 -15.86 -8.99 20.71
CA GLU A 437 -16.96 -8.29 20.05
C GLU A 437 -16.45 -7.01 19.44
N TRP A 438 -16.74 -6.82 18.17
CA TRP A 438 -16.47 -5.56 17.51
C TRP A 438 -17.60 -4.57 17.83
N THR A 439 -17.24 -3.36 18.25
CA THR A 439 -18.18 -2.24 18.41
C THR A 439 -18.08 -1.31 17.21
N SER A 440 -16.86 -0.95 16.81
CA SER A 440 -16.63 -0.12 15.64
C SER A 440 -15.23 -0.28 15.04
N ILE A 441 -15.11 0.06 13.75
CA ILE A 441 -13.83 0.37 13.10
C ILE A 441 -14.00 1.64 12.29
N GLU A 442 -13.15 2.62 12.58
CA GLU A 442 -13.11 3.93 11.94
C GLU A 442 -11.79 4.02 11.19
N LEU A 443 -11.84 4.23 9.89
CA LEU A 443 -10.66 4.23 9.04
C LEU A 443 -10.66 5.43 8.10
N ARG A 444 -9.44 5.93 7.86
CA ARG A 444 -9.12 7.00 6.92
C ARG A 444 -8.04 6.51 5.99
N LEU A 445 -8.30 6.59 4.69
CA LEU A 445 -7.32 6.30 3.66
C LEU A 445 -6.44 7.52 3.35
N GLY A 446 -5.19 7.22 3.01
CA GLY A 446 -4.20 8.15 2.50
C GLY A 446 -3.61 7.66 1.18
N ALA A 447 -2.32 7.36 1.18
CA ALA A 447 -1.61 6.87 0.00
C ALA A 447 -2.18 5.53 -0.48
N PRO A 448 -2.37 5.32 -1.80
CA PRO A 448 -2.86 4.05 -2.32
C PRO A 448 -1.82 2.95 -2.15
N ASN A 449 -2.31 1.71 -1.99
CA ASN A 449 -1.53 0.49 -2.05
C ASN A 449 -1.65 -0.10 -3.44
N HIS A 450 -0.52 -0.31 -4.11
CA HIS A 450 -0.39 -0.88 -5.45
C HIS A 450 0.40 -2.21 -5.40
N PRO A 451 0.28 -3.07 -6.43
CA PRO A 451 1.15 -4.23 -6.56
C PRO A 451 2.63 -3.87 -6.40
N GLY A 452 3.36 -4.64 -5.60
CA GLY A 452 4.78 -4.43 -5.29
C GLY A 452 5.05 -3.58 -4.06
N ASP A 453 4.04 -2.92 -3.49
CA ASP A 453 4.19 -2.26 -2.19
C ASP A 453 4.32 -3.29 -1.05
N ASN A 454 4.89 -2.84 0.07
CA ASN A 454 4.76 -3.54 1.34
C ASN A 454 4.07 -2.61 2.34
N MET A 455 2.93 -3.04 2.88
CA MET A 455 2.22 -2.29 3.91
C MET A 455 2.60 -2.83 5.28
N THR A 456 2.93 -1.94 6.22
CA THR A 456 3.25 -2.29 7.60
C THR A 456 2.17 -1.74 8.53
N LEU A 457 1.44 -2.62 9.21
CA LEU A 457 0.50 -2.27 10.27
C LEU A 457 1.19 -2.17 11.63
N SER A 458 0.81 -1.15 12.38
CA SER A 458 1.23 -0.88 13.76
C SER A 458 0.11 -0.19 14.53
N GLY A 459 0.15 -0.20 15.86
CA GLY A 459 -0.92 0.37 16.67
C GLY A 459 -0.71 0.19 18.17
N SER A 460 -1.56 0.84 18.96
CA SER A 460 -1.58 0.71 20.42
C SER A 460 -2.98 0.78 21.00
N VAL A 461 -3.13 0.25 22.21
CA VAL A 461 -4.28 0.53 23.07
C VAL A 461 -4.18 1.99 23.53
N GLU A 462 -5.16 2.81 23.15
CA GLU A 462 -5.23 4.22 23.53
C GLU A 462 -6.09 4.44 24.77
N GLU A 463 -7.13 3.63 24.94
CA GLU A 463 -8.08 3.75 26.03
C GLU A 463 -8.60 2.37 26.44
N ILE A 464 -8.77 2.20 27.76
CA ILE A 464 -9.49 1.08 28.35
C ILE A 464 -10.62 1.68 29.17
N SER A 465 -11.85 1.23 28.90
CA SER A 465 -13.03 1.61 29.66
C SER A 465 -13.82 0.37 30.05
N ASP A 466 -14.64 0.52 31.08
CA ASP A 466 -15.34 -0.60 31.70
C ASP A 466 -16.82 -0.25 31.90
N ASP A 467 -17.68 -1.23 31.67
CA ASP A 467 -19.02 -1.24 32.26
C ASP A 467 -19.19 -2.47 33.18
N ASN A 468 -20.43 -2.75 33.61
CA ASN A 468 -20.71 -3.86 34.52
C ASN A 468 -20.47 -5.25 33.89
N LYS A 469 -20.48 -5.38 32.56
CA LYS A 469 -20.42 -6.66 31.83
C LYS A 469 -19.19 -6.78 30.94
N TYR A 470 -18.68 -5.67 30.43
CA TYR A 470 -17.65 -5.62 29.41
C TYR A 470 -16.50 -4.70 29.80
N THR A 471 -15.31 -5.06 29.32
CA THR A 471 -14.18 -4.14 29.18
C THR A 471 -14.04 -3.80 27.71
N PHE A 472 -13.92 -2.51 27.41
CA PHE A 472 -13.76 -1.97 26.06
C PHE A 472 -12.33 -1.53 25.86
N LEU A 473 -11.76 -1.90 24.71
CA LEU A 473 -10.46 -1.44 24.26
C LEU A 473 -10.66 -0.55 23.04
N ASN A 474 -10.12 0.67 23.10
CA ASN A 474 -9.98 1.54 21.95
C ASN A 474 -8.54 1.45 21.44
N ILE A 475 -8.36 0.97 20.21
CA ILE A 475 -7.06 0.65 19.61
C ILE A 475 -6.83 1.60 18.45
N SER A 476 -5.76 2.39 18.50
CA SER A 476 -5.29 3.13 17.33
C SER A 476 -4.54 2.20 16.39
N PHE A 477 -4.65 2.44 15.09
CA PHE A 477 -3.86 1.73 14.09
C PHE A 477 -3.38 2.65 12.98
N LEU A 478 -2.24 2.25 12.41
CA LEU A 478 -1.57 2.91 11.31
C LEU A 478 -0.97 1.85 10.38
N GLY A 479 -1.35 1.91 9.11
CA GLY A 479 -0.76 1.17 8.01
C GLY A 479 0.02 2.11 7.09
N THR A 480 1.33 1.92 7.00
CA THR A 480 2.21 2.70 6.11
C THR A 480 2.74 1.86 4.97
N ASN A 481 2.95 2.48 3.81
CA ASN A 481 3.65 1.90 2.68
C ASN A 481 4.75 2.86 2.21
N ASN A 482 5.42 2.52 1.12
CA ASN A 482 6.53 3.25 0.53
C ASN A 482 6.16 4.70 0.11
N ARG A 483 4.86 5.00 -0.01
CA ARG A 483 4.31 6.29 -0.44
C ARG A 483 3.75 7.13 0.72
N GLY A 484 3.68 6.58 1.94
CA GLY A 484 3.20 7.26 3.14
C GLY A 484 2.16 6.44 3.90
N THR A 485 1.30 7.12 4.67
CA THR A 485 0.21 6.48 5.39
C THR A 485 -0.86 6.01 4.43
N HIS A 486 -1.06 4.69 4.31
CA HIS A 486 -2.15 4.11 3.54
C HIS A 486 -3.47 4.14 4.31
N VAL A 487 -3.47 3.68 5.55
CA VAL A 487 -4.66 3.60 6.39
C VAL A 487 -4.32 4.05 7.81
N SER A 488 -5.21 4.80 8.45
CA SER A 488 -5.10 5.19 9.86
C SER A 488 -6.47 5.23 10.49
N GLY A 489 -6.57 4.98 11.79
CA GLY A 489 -7.88 5.00 12.44
C GLY A 489 -7.90 4.44 13.85
N THR A 490 -9.11 4.15 14.32
CA THR A 490 -9.38 3.59 15.63
C THR A 490 -10.37 2.42 15.51
N ALA A 491 -10.17 1.41 16.34
CA ALA A 491 -11.05 0.26 16.45
C ALA A 491 -11.50 0.13 17.90
N LYS A 492 -12.80 -0.03 18.12
CA LYS A 492 -13.37 -0.30 19.44
C LYS A 492 -13.86 -1.73 19.49
N ILE A 493 -13.34 -2.49 20.44
CA ILE A 493 -13.74 -3.87 20.71
C ILE A 493 -14.15 -4.01 22.18
N SER A 494 -14.95 -5.03 22.49
CA SER A 494 -15.32 -5.38 23.86
C SER A 494 -15.02 -6.85 24.15
N LEU A 495 -14.74 -7.09 25.43
CA LEU A 495 -14.50 -8.41 25.98
C LEU A 495 -15.39 -8.58 27.21
N ALA A 496 -16.06 -9.73 27.31
CA ALA A 496 -16.86 -10.04 28.48
C ALA A 496 -15.96 -10.19 29.71
N LYS A 497 -16.37 -9.58 30.82
CA LYS A 497 -15.75 -9.85 32.12
C LYS A 497 -16.15 -11.26 32.52
N ASN A 498 -15.18 -12.13 32.77
CA ASN A 498 -15.45 -13.49 33.23
C ASN A 498 -16.31 -13.41 34.51
N GLU A 499 -17.58 -13.83 34.45
CA GLU A 499 -18.39 -14.14 35.63
C GLU A 499 -17.86 -15.45 36.25
N LYS A 500 -16.68 -15.40 36.86
CA LYS A 500 -16.21 -16.42 37.79
C LYS A 500 -15.48 -15.76 38.94
N GLU A 501 -16.26 -15.42 39.96
CA GLU A 501 -16.12 -15.84 41.37
C GLU A 501 -16.81 -14.82 42.29
N PHE A 502 -18.04 -15.11 42.70
CA PHE A 502 -18.55 -14.92 44.07
C PHE A 502 -19.90 -15.67 44.19
N VAL A 503 -19.83 -16.96 44.52
CA VAL A 503 -20.85 -17.67 45.31
C VAL A 503 -20.13 -18.42 46.41
#